data_AF-A0A920PQX9-F1
#
_entry.id   AF-A0A920PQX9-F1
#
_cell.length_a   1.000
_cell.length_b   1.000
_cell.length_c   1.000
_cell.angle_alpha   90.00
_cell.angle_beta   90.00
_cell.angle_gamma   90.00
#
_symmetry.space_group_name_H-M   'P 1'
#
loop_
_entity.id
_entity.type
_entity.pdbx_description
1 polymer ?
#
loop_
_entity_poly.entity_id
_entity_poly.type
_entity_poly.pdbx_seq_one_letter_code
_entity_poly.pdbx_strand_id
1 'polypeptide(L)'
;MVVNSGIANAGVGDQGYTDAKQMASLAAVGLGGKPEEVLVFSTGVIGVELPMTLIKKGVDEIKLVENGGNALARSMMTTDTRTKETGVKVNLAGTEVNISGVAKGSGMIHPNMATMLCFVATDAAVEQDFLRAILPDVADSTLKMLDIDGDTSTNDSLVVLGPKALRVIPLLMLEVKTLPHSKQRSQRSWFS
;
A
#
# COMPACT_ATOMS: atom_id res chain seq x y z
N MET A 1 7.25 -4.70 5.83
CA MET A 1 6.50 -3.63 5.12
C MET A 1 6.56 -2.37 5.96
N VAL A 2 6.70 -1.21 5.32
CA VAL A 2 6.62 0.12 5.94
C VAL A 2 5.71 1.01 5.08
N VAL A 3 4.89 1.85 5.73
CA VAL A 3 3.87 2.67 5.06
C VAL A 3 3.95 4.10 5.58
N ASN A 4 3.90 5.09 4.70
CA ASN A 4 3.69 6.48 5.08
C ASN A 4 2.41 7.05 4.46
N SER A 5 1.79 8.00 5.16
CA SER A 5 0.65 8.78 4.68
C SER A 5 1.01 10.28 4.64
N GLY A 6 0.20 11.07 3.95
CA GLY A 6 0.38 12.52 3.74
C GLY A 6 1.09 12.87 2.44
N ILE A 7 2.09 12.10 2.01
CA ILE A 7 2.84 12.30 0.76
C ILE A 7 2.93 10.97 0.01
N ALA A 8 2.52 10.98 -1.26
CA ALA A 8 2.45 9.79 -2.12
C ALA A 8 3.79 9.34 -2.70
N ASN A 9 4.82 10.20 -2.65
CA ASN A 9 6.12 9.95 -3.29
C ASN A 9 5.99 9.58 -4.79
N ALA A 10 5.02 10.19 -5.47
CA ALA A 10 4.75 9.96 -6.89
C ALA A 10 5.00 11.27 -7.67
N GLY A 11 5.48 11.16 -8.90
CA GLY A 11 5.79 12.34 -9.73
C GLY A 11 7.01 13.16 -9.29
N VAL A 12 7.88 12.59 -8.46
CA VAL A 12 9.07 13.26 -7.88
C VAL A 12 10.37 12.95 -8.64
N GLY A 13 10.33 12.04 -9.62
CA GLY A 13 11.50 11.64 -10.41
C GLY A 13 12.51 10.80 -9.60
N ASP A 14 13.80 10.91 -9.92
CA ASP A 14 14.88 10.11 -9.33
C ASP A 14 15.00 10.29 -7.82
N GLN A 15 14.63 11.46 -7.30
CA GLN A 15 14.61 11.73 -5.86
C GLN A 15 13.59 10.83 -5.16
N GLY A 16 12.39 10.68 -5.71
CA GLY A 16 11.38 9.82 -5.10
C GLY A 16 11.78 8.33 -5.06
N TYR A 17 12.48 7.86 -6.10
CA TYR A 17 13.07 6.52 -6.09
C TYR A 17 14.17 6.36 -5.04
N THR A 18 14.99 7.40 -4.86
CA THR A 18 16.04 7.43 -3.83
C THR A 18 15.44 7.41 -2.42
N ASP A 19 14.40 8.23 -2.19
CA ASP A 19 13.69 8.29 -0.92
C ASP A 19 13.02 6.96 -0.57
N ALA A 20 12.40 6.28 -1.55
CA ALA A 20 11.79 4.97 -1.35
C ALA A 20 12.83 3.91 -0.93
N LYS A 21 13.99 3.87 -1.59
CA LYS A 21 15.10 2.97 -1.21
C LYS A 21 15.64 3.29 0.18
N GLN A 22 15.75 4.58 0.52
CA GLN A 22 16.21 5.00 1.84
C GLN A 22 15.20 4.61 2.92
N MET A 23 13.91 4.78 2.69
CA MET A 23 12.84 4.34 3.60
C MET A 23 12.86 2.82 3.82
N ALA A 24 13.05 2.03 2.75
CA ALA A 24 13.24 0.58 2.85
C ALA A 24 14.46 0.23 3.71
N SER A 25 15.59 0.92 3.49
CA SER A 25 16.83 0.70 4.23
C SER A 25 16.69 1.03 5.72
N LEU A 26 16.04 2.15 6.05
CA LEU A 26 15.77 2.56 7.43
C LEU A 26 14.90 1.53 8.16
N ALA A 27 13.83 1.07 7.51
CA ALA A 27 12.93 0.06 8.09
C ALA A 27 13.62 -1.31 8.24
N ALA A 28 14.49 -1.69 7.31
CA ALA A 28 15.23 -2.95 7.37
C ALA A 28 16.14 -3.05 8.61
N VAL A 29 16.76 -1.93 9.01
CA VAL A 29 17.59 -1.86 10.23
C VAL A 29 16.76 -2.24 11.46
N GLY A 30 15.55 -1.69 11.62
CA GLY A 30 14.66 -1.99 12.74
C GLY A 30 14.13 -3.44 12.72
N LEU A 31 14.07 -4.07 11.55
CA LEU A 31 13.63 -5.45 11.38
C LEU A 31 14.78 -6.48 11.46
N GLY A 32 16.03 -6.04 11.50
CA GLY A 32 17.20 -6.92 11.41
C GLY A 32 17.31 -7.66 10.07
N GLY A 33 16.71 -7.11 9.00
CA GLY A 33 16.63 -7.72 7.67
C GLY A 33 17.36 -6.92 6.60
N LYS A 34 17.14 -7.29 5.34
CA LYS A 34 17.71 -6.58 4.18
C LYS A 34 16.72 -5.58 3.59
N PRO A 35 17.18 -4.45 3.02
CA PRO A 35 16.29 -3.47 2.38
C PRO A 35 15.40 -4.08 1.29
N GLU A 36 15.90 -5.07 0.54
CA GLU A 36 15.18 -5.73 -0.55
C GLU A 36 14.01 -6.60 -0.06
N GLU A 37 13.98 -6.94 1.23
CA GLU A 37 12.90 -7.69 1.87
C GLU A 37 11.78 -6.75 2.40
N VAL A 38 12.00 -5.43 2.31
CA VAL A 38 11.07 -4.43 2.83
C VAL A 38 10.25 -3.82 1.70
N LEU A 39 8.94 -4.07 1.76
CA LEU A 39 7.96 -3.39 0.92
C LEU A 39 7.66 -1.98 1.46
N VAL A 40 7.68 -0.98 0.59
CA VAL A 40 7.42 0.43 0.91
C VAL A 40 6.14 0.88 0.22
N PHE A 41 5.26 1.56 0.96
CA PHE A 41 4.04 2.15 0.42
C PHE A 41 3.88 3.60 0.88
N SER A 42 3.40 4.44 -0.03
CA SER A 42 3.22 5.87 0.19
C SER A 42 1.85 6.31 -0.34
N THR A 43 1.18 7.22 0.37
CA THR A 43 -0.11 7.76 -0.05
C THR A 43 -0.29 9.20 0.41
N GLY A 44 -0.95 10.04 -0.40
CA GLY A 44 -1.18 11.45 -0.09
C GLY A 44 -0.89 12.35 -1.28
N VAL A 45 -0.26 13.50 -1.04
CA VAL A 45 0.00 14.51 -2.07
C VAL A 45 1.07 14.03 -3.07
N ILE A 46 0.83 14.26 -4.36
CA ILE A 46 1.72 13.94 -5.50
C ILE A 46 2.65 15.13 -5.79
N GLY A 47 3.86 14.86 -6.29
CA GLY A 47 4.82 15.89 -6.73
C GLY A 47 5.58 16.57 -5.59
N VAL A 48 5.54 15.99 -4.38
CA VAL A 48 6.23 16.48 -3.18
C VAL A 48 7.22 15.42 -2.72
N GLU A 49 8.45 15.85 -2.45
CA GLU A 49 9.52 15.00 -1.89
C GLU A 49 9.16 14.50 -0.49
N LEU A 50 9.63 13.30 -0.13
CA LEU A 50 9.44 12.81 1.22
C LEU A 50 10.34 13.61 2.18
N PRO A 51 9.82 14.09 3.32
CA PRO A 51 10.64 14.73 4.33
C PRO A 51 11.47 13.68 5.06
N MET A 52 12.58 13.23 4.47
CA MET A 52 13.31 12.04 4.90
C MET A 52 13.82 12.11 6.34
N THR A 53 14.08 13.31 6.87
CA THR A 53 14.38 13.52 8.30
C THR A 53 13.22 13.09 9.21
N LEU A 54 11.98 13.44 8.83
CA LEU A 54 10.77 13.03 9.56
C LEU A 54 10.48 11.55 9.37
N ILE A 55 10.66 11.02 8.15
CA ILE A 55 10.50 9.59 7.87
C ILE A 55 11.46 8.78 8.75
N LYS A 56 12.75 9.15 8.80
CA LYS A 56 13.73 8.48 9.66
C LYS A 56 13.30 8.49 11.12
N LYS A 57 12.94 9.65 11.65
CA LYS A 57 12.49 9.77 13.04
C LYS A 57 11.27 8.89 13.30
N GLY A 58 10.28 8.92 12.40
CA GLY A 58 9.08 8.10 12.52
C GLY A 58 9.39 6.60 12.51
N VAL A 59 10.27 6.16 11.61
CA VAL A 59 10.71 4.76 11.53
C VAL A 59 11.44 4.33 12.81
N ASP A 60 12.33 5.18 13.35
CA ASP A 60 13.07 4.91 14.60
C ASP A 60 12.13 4.75 15.82
N GLU A 61 10.92 5.32 15.77
CA GLU A 61 9.91 5.25 16.83
C GLU A 61 8.94 4.06 16.70
N ILE A 62 8.98 3.31 15.59
CA ILE A 62 8.09 2.17 15.36
C ILE A 62 8.40 1.05 16.37
N LYS A 63 7.36 0.61 17.08
CA LYS A 63 7.40 -0.60 17.91
C LYS A 63 6.60 -1.70 17.23
N LEU A 64 7.26 -2.82 16.95
CA LEU A 64 6.59 -4.01 16.45
C LEU A 64 5.80 -4.64 17.59
N VAL A 65 4.50 -4.79 17.38
CA VAL A 65 3.59 -5.43 18.33
C VAL A 65 2.76 -6.47 17.60
N GLU A 66 2.41 -7.53 18.31
CA GLU A 66 1.37 -8.45 17.84
C GLU A 66 0.04 -7.70 17.71
N ASN A 67 -0.79 -8.10 16.76
CA ASN A 67 -2.12 -7.50 16.52
C ASN A 67 -2.10 -5.97 16.24
N GLY A 68 -1.00 -5.44 15.70
CA GLY A 68 -0.85 -4.01 15.36
C GLY A 68 -1.69 -3.51 14.17
N GLY A 69 -2.61 -4.34 13.63
CA GLY A 69 -3.40 -4.03 12.43
C GLY A 69 -4.20 -2.74 12.54
N ASN A 70 -4.84 -2.48 13.69
CA ASN A 70 -5.66 -1.28 13.87
C ASN A 70 -4.81 0.00 13.90
N ALA A 71 -3.61 -0.07 14.48
CA ALA A 71 -2.66 1.05 14.48
C ALA A 71 -2.17 1.34 13.06
N LEU A 72 -1.92 0.31 12.26
CA LEU A 72 -1.59 0.44 10.84
C LEU A 72 -2.77 1.04 10.05
N ALA A 73 -3.99 0.55 10.24
CA ALA A 73 -5.18 1.07 9.57
C ALA A 73 -5.36 2.56 9.82
N ARG A 74 -5.15 3.00 11.06
CA ARG A 74 -5.23 4.40 11.44
C ARG A 74 -4.10 5.25 10.85
N SER A 75 -2.87 4.74 10.82
CA SER A 75 -1.71 5.52 10.37
C SER A 75 -1.68 5.76 8.85
N MET A 76 -2.27 4.86 8.06
CA MET A 76 -2.29 4.98 6.60
C MET A 76 -3.45 5.84 6.05
N MET A 77 -4.39 6.29 6.89
CA MET A 77 -5.51 7.14 6.47
C MET A 77 -5.02 8.47 5.86
N THR A 78 -5.76 8.99 4.88
CA THR A 78 -5.56 10.35 4.36
C THR A 78 -6.82 11.20 4.54
N THR A 79 -7.74 11.14 3.58
CA THR A 79 -9.05 11.82 3.64
C THR A 79 -10.12 10.92 4.25
N ASP A 80 -9.75 9.72 4.66
CA ASP A 80 -10.63 8.76 5.30
C ASP A 80 -11.22 9.35 6.59
N THR A 81 -12.52 9.19 6.81
CA THR A 81 -13.19 9.65 8.05
C THR A 81 -13.24 8.59 9.15
N ARG A 82 -12.93 7.33 8.80
CA ARG A 82 -12.90 6.17 9.70
C ARG A 82 -11.91 5.13 9.20
N THR A 83 -11.38 4.33 10.11
CA THR A 83 -10.56 3.15 9.77
C THR A 83 -11.40 2.11 9.03
N LYS A 84 -10.75 1.32 8.17
CA LYS A 84 -11.37 0.18 7.47
C LYS A 84 -10.53 -1.06 7.76
N GLU A 85 -11.05 -1.92 8.61
CA GLU A 85 -10.39 -3.13 9.10
C GLU A 85 -11.42 -4.24 9.26
N THR A 86 -11.00 -5.49 9.03
CA THR A 86 -11.85 -6.67 9.17
C THR A 86 -11.01 -7.90 9.48
N GLY A 87 -11.61 -8.90 10.12
CA GLY A 87 -10.96 -10.17 10.43
C GLY A 87 -11.98 -11.28 10.50
N VAL A 88 -11.65 -12.43 9.92
CA VAL A 88 -12.51 -13.62 9.85
C VAL A 88 -11.71 -14.87 10.17
N LYS A 89 -12.40 -15.86 10.75
CA LYS A 89 -11.90 -17.21 10.94
C LYS A 89 -12.52 -18.11 9.89
N VAL A 90 -11.70 -18.92 9.23
CA VAL A 90 -12.14 -19.85 8.19
C VAL A 90 -11.68 -21.25 8.56
N ASN A 91 -12.56 -22.24 8.41
CA ASN A 91 -12.19 -23.64 8.56
C ASN A 91 -11.75 -24.19 7.20
N LEU A 92 -10.47 -24.53 7.06
CA LEU A 92 -9.89 -25.16 5.89
C LEU A 92 -9.59 -26.63 6.21
N ALA A 93 -10.47 -27.53 5.77
CA ALA A 93 -10.32 -28.98 5.94
C ALA A 93 -10.03 -29.41 7.40
N GLY A 94 -10.72 -28.81 8.36
CA GLY A 94 -10.56 -29.09 9.80
C GLY A 94 -9.51 -28.23 10.50
N THR A 95 -8.77 -27.38 9.78
CA THR A 95 -7.83 -26.42 10.38
C THR A 95 -8.46 -25.03 10.41
N GLU A 96 -8.56 -24.42 11.58
CA GLU A 96 -8.99 -23.01 11.69
C GLU A 96 -7.82 -22.09 11.32
N VAL A 97 -8.07 -21.19 10.38
CA VAL A 97 -7.12 -20.14 9.95
C VAL A 97 -7.73 -18.77 10.13
N ASN A 98 -6.90 -17.78 10.41
CA ASN A 98 -7.27 -16.38 10.53
C ASN A 98 -6.92 -15.65 9.22
N ILE A 99 -7.84 -14.79 8.77
CA ILE A 99 -7.63 -13.85 7.66
C ILE A 99 -8.07 -12.48 8.15
N SER A 100 -7.15 -11.52 8.17
CA SER A 100 -7.40 -10.15 8.58
C SER A 100 -6.98 -9.19 7.49
N GLY A 101 -7.72 -8.09 7.33
CA GLY A 101 -7.46 -7.09 6.31
C GLY A 101 -7.60 -5.68 6.84
N VAL A 102 -6.75 -4.78 6.35
CA VAL A 102 -6.88 -3.34 6.53
C VAL A 102 -6.88 -2.67 5.16
N ALA A 103 -7.67 -1.62 5.00
CA ALA A 103 -7.70 -0.83 3.78
C ALA A 103 -7.79 0.67 4.08
N LYS A 104 -7.32 1.48 3.13
CA LYS A 104 -7.55 2.93 3.11
C LYS A 104 -7.93 3.38 1.72
N GLY A 105 -8.55 4.55 1.64
CA GLY A 105 -9.07 5.12 0.40
C GLY A 105 -10.49 5.65 0.62
N SER A 106 -10.71 6.89 0.17
CA SER A 106 -12.00 7.59 0.29
C SER A 106 -12.18 8.69 -0.77
N GLY A 107 -11.27 8.78 -1.72
CA GLY A 107 -11.22 9.73 -2.83
C GLY A 107 -10.05 9.38 -3.74
N MET A 108 -10.08 9.85 -4.98
CA MET A 108 -9.38 9.29 -6.13
C MET A 108 -9.62 7.78 -6.20
N ILE A 109 -10.89 7.37 -6.31
CA ILE A 109 -11.28 5.95 -6.43
C ILE A 109 -12.14 5.75 -7.67
N HIS A 110 -11.72 4.91 -8.62
CA HIS A 110 -12.45 4.57 -9.84
C HIS A 110 -12.31 3.07 -10.19
N PRO A 111 -13.29 2.43 -10.88
CA PRO A 111 -13.15 1.10 -11.43
C PRO A 111 -12.05 1.19 -12.47
N ASN A 112 -11.05 0.32 -12.37
CA ASN A 112 -9.77 0.44 -13.09
C ASN A 112 -8.77 1.51 -12.58
N MET A 113 -8.87 2.05 -11.34
CA MET A 113 -7.78 2.52 -10.45
C MET A 113 -8.29 3.52 -9.39
N ALA A 114 -7.77 3.42 -8.16
CA ALA A 114 -8.24 4.10 -6.96
C ALA A 114 -7.18 4.12 -5.85
N THR A 115 -6.77 5.26 -5.24
CA THR A 115 -5.67 5.34 -4.22
C THR A 115 -5.99 4.49 -3.01
N MET A 116 -5.69 3.21 -3.15
CA MET A 116 -6.16 2.16 -2.27
C MET A 116 -4.95 1.35 -1.88
N LEU A 117 -4.64 1.41 -0.60
CA LEU A 117 -3.74 0.45 0.01
C LEU A 117 -4.62 -0.56 0.73
N CYS A 118 -4.54 -1.81 0.30
CA CYS A 118 -5.24 -2.92 0.92
C CYS A 118 -4.21 -3.98 1.31
N PHE A 119 -4.15 -4.29 2.60
CA PHE A 119 -3.21 -5.26 3.15
C PHE A 119 -3.99 -6.36 3.86
N VAL A 120 -3.78 -7.60 3.42
CA VAL A 120 -4.39 -8.80 3.99
C VAL A 120 -3.29 -9.63 4.64
N ALA A 121 -3.52 -10.12 5.85
CA ALA A 121 -2.65 -11.02 6.57
C ALA A 121 -3.41 -12.32 6.88
N THR A 122 -2.73 -13.45 6.77
CA THR A 122 -3.28 -14.76 7.14
C THR A 122 -2.22 -15.66 7.76
N ASP A 123 -2.61 -16.55 8.66
CA ASP A 123 -1.77 -17.63 9.18
C ASP A 123 -1.89 -18.93 8.34
N ALA A 124 -2.73 -18.94 7.30
CA ALA A 124 -2.88 -20.07 6.42
C ALA A 124 -1.58 -20.34 5.64
N ALA A 125 -1.20 -21.62 5.56
CA ALA A 125 -0.14 -22.07 4.68
C ALA A 125 -0.66 -22.12 3.23
N VAL A 126 -0.48 -21.02 2.50
CA VAL A 126 -0.96 -20.89 1.13
C VAL A 126 0.22 -20.86 0.16
N GLU A 127 0.12 -21.64 -0.91
CA GLU A 127 1.10 -21.65 -1.98
C GLU A 127 1.11 -20.33 -2.76
N GLN A 128 2.30 -19.87 -3.12
CA GLN A 128 2.45 -18.58 -3.81
C GLN A 128 1.75 -18.57 -5.17
N ASP A 129 1.80 -19.68 -5.90
CA ASP A 129 1.17 -19.80 -7.23
C ASP A 129 -0.35 -19.86 -7.15
N PHE A 130 -0.89 -20.37 -6.06
CA PHE A 130 -2.32 -20.29 -5.82
C PHE A 130 -2.76 -18.83 -5.64
N LEU A 131 -2.05 -18.05 -4.80
CA LEU A 131 -2.30 -16.62 -4.65
C LEU A 131 -2.13 -15.86 -5.97
N ARG A 132 -1.16 -16.23 -6.82
CA ARG A 132 -1.00 -15.64 -8.18
C ARG A 132 -2.26 -15.79 -9.00
N ALA A 133 -2.85 -16.98 -8.97
CA ALA A 133 -3.98 -17.32 -9.82
C ALA A 133 -5.27 -16.62 -9.37
N ILE A 134 -5.52 -16.55 -8.06
CA ILE A 134 -6.82 -16.07 -7.56
C ILE A 134 -6.90 -14.56 -7.32
N LEU A 135 -5.78 -13.90 -7.02
CA LEU A 135 -5.82 -12.50 -6.61
C LEU A 135 -6.29 -11.52 -7.69
N PRO A 136 -6.00 -11.71 -8.99
CA PRO A 136 -6.61 -10.91 -10.04
C PRO A 136 -8.14 -10.98 -10.03
N ASP A 137 -8.71 -12.18 -9.96
CA ASP A 137 -10.18 -12.39 -9.95
C ASP A 137 -10.83 -11.78 -8.69
N VAL A 138 -10.17 -11.92 -7.53
CA VAL A 138 -10.60 -11.29 -6.28
C VAL A 138 -10.57 -9.77 -6.42
N ALA A 139 -9.50 -9.21 -6.96
CA ALA A 139 -9.40 -7.76 -7.17
C ALA A 139 -10.46 -7.26 -8.16
N ASP A 140 -10.70 -7.97 -9.25
CA ASP A 140 -11.68 -7.62 -10.28
C ASP A 140 -13.11 -7.63 -9.73
N SER A 141 -13.43 -8.62 -8.89
CA SER A 141 -14.75 -8.78 -8.27
C SER A 141 -14.94 -8.00 -6.97
N THR A 142 -13.95 -7.21 -6.54
CA THR A 142 -14.04 -6.39 -5.31
C THR A 142 -13.47 -4.99 -5.51
N LEU A 143 -12.16 -4.85 -5.44
CA LEU A 143 -11.46 -3.56 -5.38
C LEU A 143 -11.59 -2.77 -6.68
N LYS A 144 -11.54 -3.44 -7.84
CA LYS A 144 -11.69 -2.78 -9.16
C LYS A 144 -13.13 -2.48 -9.53
N MET A 145 -14.10 -2.81 -8.68
CA MET A 145 -15.50 -2.37 -8.86
C MET A 145 -15.79 -1.03 -8.17
N LEU A 146 -14.86 -0.52 -7.35
CA LEU A 146 -15.10 0.69 -6.56
C LEU A 146 -14.90 1.95 -7.40
N ASP A 147 -15.95 2.78 -7.47
CA ASP A 147 -15.92 4.16 -7.98
C ASP A 147 -16.39 5.12 -6.89
N ILE A 148 -15.68 6.21 -6.67
CA ILE A 148 -16.08 7.31 -5.79
C ILE A 148 -16.15 8.61 -6.58
N ASP A 149 -15.16 8.91 -7.41
CA ASP A 149 -15.03 10.23 -8.05
C ASP A 149 -14.50 10.22 -9.48
N GLY A 150 -14.28 9.06 -10.12
CA GLY A 150 -13.78 9.04 -11.50
C GLY A 150 -12.25 9.10 -11.64
N ASP A 151 -11.52 9.40 -10.56
CA ASP A 151 -10.10 9.71 -10.61
C ASP A 151 -9.21 8.51 -10.28
N THR A 152 -8.34 8.19 -11.23
CA THR A 152 -7.34 7.11 -11.16
C THR A 152 -6.12 7.50 -10.32
N SER A 153 -5.69 6.63 -9.42
CA SER A 153 -4.48 6.82 -8.63
C SER A 153 -3.22 6.16 -9.21
N THR A 154 -2.07 6.64 -8.74
CA THR A 154 -0.73 6.18 -9.10
C THR A 154 -0.13 5.14 -8.15
N ASN A 155 -0.79 4.78 -7.03
CA ASN A 155 -0.15 4.07 -5.91
C ASN A 155 -0.90 2.80 -5.44
N ASP A 156 -1.82 2.28 -6.23
CA ASP A 156 -2.76 1.24 -5.80
C ASP A 156 -2.08 -0.10 -5.54
N SER A 157 -2.33 -0.66 -4.36
CA SER A 157 -1.60 -1.82 -3.90
C SER A 157 -2.49 -2.79 -3.12
N LEU A 158 -2.48 -4.05 -3.53
CA LEU A 158 -3.01 -5.18 -2.76
C LEU A 158 -1.85 -6.09 -2.35
N VAL A 159 -1.68 -6.29 -1.05
CA VAL A 159 -0.65 -7.18 -0.50
C VAL A 159 -1.31 -8.26 0.31
N VAL A 160 -0.90 -9.50 0.09
CA VAL A 160 -1.25 -10.63 0.97
C VAL A 160 0.02 -11.10 1.68
N LEU A 161 -0.05 -11.14 3.00
CA LEU A 161 1.02 -11.53 3.92
C LEU A 161 0.64 -12.86 4.56
N GLY A 162 1.55 -13.83 4.55
CA GLY A 162 1.39 -15.09 5.27
C GLY A 162 2.72 -15.65 5.76
N PRO A 163 2.71 -16.70 6.61
CA PRO A 163 3.89 -17.21 7.29
C PRO A 163 5.00 -17.71 6.36
N LYS A 164 4.68 -17.99 5.09
CA LYS A 164 5.65 -18.35 4.03
C LYS A 164 5.54 -17.48 2.76
N ALA A 165 4.70 -16.44 2.77
CA ALA A 165 4.38 -15.67 1.58
C ALA A 165 4.39 -14.17 1.88
N LEU A 166 5.47 -13.49 1.49
CA LEU A 166 5.45 -12.05 1.29
C LEU A 166 5.21 -11.80 -0.19
N ARG A 167 4.04 -11.27 -0.57
CA ARG A 167 3.84 -10.89 -1.97
C ARG A 167 3.01 -9.63 -2.13
N VAL A 168 3.60 -8.66 -2.83
CA VAL A 168 2.88 -7.53 -3.41
C VAL A 168 2.32 -7.97 -4.75
N ILE A 169 1.01 -7.82 -4.93
CA ILE A 169 0.46 -7.70 -6.27
C ILE A 169 0.19 -6.22 -6.47
N PRO A 170 1.06 -5.52 -7.21
CA PRO A 170 0.71 -4.18 -7.62
C PRO A 170 -0.53 -4.33 -8.50
N LEU A 171 -1.64 -3.69 -8.10
CA LEU A 171 -2.86 -3.68 -8.90
C LEU A 171 -2.58 -3.02 -10.28
N LEU A 172 -1.53 -2.18 -10.33
CA LEU A 172 -0.75 -1.83 -11.51
C LEU A 172 0.65 -1.35 -11.05
N MET A 173 1.76 -1.96 -11.52
CA MET A 173 3.06 -1.27 -11.53
C MET A 173 3.09 -0.49 -12.84
N LEU A 174 2.64 0.77 -12.82
CA LEU A 174 3.12 1.69 -13.84
C LEU A 174 4.62 1.85 -13.56
N GLU A 175 5.46 1.15 -14.33
CA GLU A 175 6.78 1.70 -14.63
C GLU A 175 6.54 3.17 -14.96
N VAL A 176 7.08 4.07 -14.14
CA VAL A 176 7.09 5.50 -14.45
C VAL A 176 8.04 5.67 -15.64
N LYS A 177 7.62 5.22 -16.83
CA LYS A 177 8.01 5.86 -18.08
C LYS A 177 7.37 7.22 -18.02
N THR A 178 8.12 8.15 -17.43
CA THR A 178 8.03 9.59 -17.61
C THR A 178 6.70 10.00 -18.24
N LEU A 179 5.71 10.31 -17.39
CA LEU A 179 4.46 10.90 -17.86
C LEU A 179 4.83 12.07 -18.80
N PRO A 180 4.36 12.09 -20.05
CA PRO A 180 4.68 13.16 -20.97
C PRO A 180 4.24 14.48 -20.35
N HIS A 181 5.11 15.49 -20.46
CA HIS A 181 5.01 16.81 -19.81
C HIS A 181 3.63 17.49 -19.97
N SER A 182 2.84 17.10 -20.96
CA SER A 182 1.48 17.58 -21.21
C SER A 182 0.44 17.12 -20.17
N LYS A 183 0.60 15.94 -19.53
CA LYS A 183 -0.36 15.44 -18.52
C LYS A 183 -0.07 15.91 -17.10
N GLN A 184 1.15 16.38 -16.80
CA GLN A 184 1.45 17.02 -15.51
C GLN A 184 0.80 18.41 -15.38
N ARG A 185 0.51 19.09 -16.50
CA ARG A 185 -0.14 20.41 -16.49
C ARG A 185 -1.62 20.35 -16.15
N SER A 186 -2.34 19.28 -16.51
CA SER A 186 -3.79 19.20 -16.28
C SER A 186 -4.19 18.94 -14.83
N GLN A 187 -3.26 18.53 -13.95
CA GLN A 187 -3.50 18.46 -12.50
C GLN A 187 -3.21 19.79 -11.78
N ARG A 188 -2.41 20.70 -12.39
CA ARG A 188 -2.18 22.04 -11.82
C ARG A 188 -3.38 22.99 -11.99
N SER A 189 -4.23 22.77 -12.99
CA SER A 189 -5.40 23.64 -13.24
C SER A 189 -6.59 23.41 -12.30
N TRP A 190 -6.52 22.42 -11.42
CA TRP A 190 -7.54 22.17 -10.39
C TRP A 190 -7.27 22.94 -9.08
N PHE A 191 -6.12 23.60 -8.98
CA PHE A 191 -5.69 24.37 -7.80
C PHE A 191 -5.47 25.87 -8.11
N SER A 192 -6.12 26.39 -9.15
CA SER A 192 -6.20 27.83 -9.46
C SER A 192 -7.64 28.32 -9.41
#